data_AF-A0A7S2BPC7-F1
#
_entry.id   AF-A0A7S2BPC7-F1
#
_cell.length_a   1.000
_cell.length_b   1.000
_cell.length_c   1.000
_cell.angle_alpha   90.00
_cell.angle_beta   90.00
_cell.angle_gamma   90.00
#
_symmetry.space_group_name_H-M   'P 1'
#
loop_
_entity.id
_entity.type
_entity.pdbx_description
1 polymer ?
#
loop_
_entity_poly.entity_id
_entity_poly.type
_entity_poly.pdbx_seq_one_letter_code
_entity_poly.pdbx_strand_id
1 'polypeptide(L)'
;GGRRRAPEAAAERRPVAAAAGLLGLAALLGLLPPLGEERSARAIVAVTAKGREFEVDEEGSTARRLPARDRVAHARRELQRIDDDYADLIAADKGAAVRKQIKRVVSDLGPLNGLAVEIMEDPKQDVDMDKLLPLTDSLGSQLSLATNWTIEADDCWNSSCNVQELDEARDSMLEAVYTLMKLERL
;
A
#
# COMPACT_ATOMS: atom_id res chain seq x y z
N GLY A 1 -71.19 -25.66 -10.90
CA GLY A 1 -71.09 -24.96 -12.20
C GLY A 1 -70.04 -23.87 -12.08
N GLY A 2 -69.22 -23.53 -13.05
CA GLY A 2 -69.04 -23.96 -14.43
C GLY A 2 -67.65 -23.48 -14.86
N ARG A 3 -66.93 -24.28 -15.67
CA ARG A 3 -66.38 -23.97 -17.01
C ARG A 3 -65.62 -22.63 -17.14
N ARG A 4 -64.48 -22.49 -17.82
CA ARG A 4 -63.51 -23.32 -18.56
C ARG A 4 -62.57 -22.28 -19.23
N ARG A 5 -61.31 -22.67 -19.48
CA ARG A 5 -60.42 -22.26 -20.60
C ARG A 5 -59.62 -20.94 -20.49
N ALA A 6 -58.29 -21.14 -20.44
CA ALA A 6 -57.33 -20.37 -21.24
C ALA A 6 -57.52 -20.65 -22.74
N PRO A 7 -57.07 -19.74 -23.62
CA PRO A 7 -56.05 -20.15 -24.58
C PRO A 7 -54.93 -19.13 -24.84
N GLU A 8 -53.91 -19.65 -25.49
CA GLU A 8 -52.60 -19.12 -25.86
C GLU A 8 -52.55 -18.06 -26.99
N ALA A 9 -51.39 -17.38 -27.02
CA ALA A 9 -50.54 -17.01 -28.17
C ALA A 9 -50.88 -15.82 -29.10
N ALA A 10 -49.96 -14.85 -29.11
CA ALA A 10 -49.23 -14.35 -30.30
C ALA A 10 -48.17 -13.33 -29.79
N ALA A 11 -46.87 -13.64 -29.76
CA ALA A 11 -45.92 -13.51 -30.87
C ALA A 11 -45.72 -12.05 -31.33
N GLU A 12 -44.67 -11.39 -30.82
CA GLU A 12 -43.88 -10.50 -31.66
C GLU A 12 -42.41 -10.50 -31.24
N ARG A 13 -41.56 -10.81 -32.21
CA ARG A 13 -40.12 -10.97 -32.12
C ARG A 13 -39.45 -9.82 -32.89
N ARG A 14 -38.49 -9.15 -32.25
CA ARG A 14 -37.24 -8.53 -32.82
C ARG A 14 -37.43 -7.25 -33.67
N PRO A 15 -36.39 -6.39 -33.88
CA PRO A 15 -34.95 -6.64 -33.82
C PRO A 15 -34.13 -5.70 -32.88
N VAL A 16 -33.07 -6.19 -32.22
CA VAL A 16 -31.67 -6.25 -32.68
C VAL A 16 -31.10 -4.86 -33.02
N ALA A 17 -30.51 -4.21 -32.03
CA ALA A 17 -29.61 -3.09 -32.25
C ALA A 17 -28.21 -3.62 -32.61
N ALA A 18 -27.86 -3.38 -33.87
CA ALA A 18 -26.54 -3.28 -34.49
C ALA A 18 -25.36 -4.02 -33.83
N ALA A 19 -25.07 -5.19 -34.40
CA ALA A 19 -23.71 -5.69 -34.50
C ALA A 19 -22.88 -4.77 -35.41
N ALA A 20 -21.81 -4.19 -34.88
CA ALA A 20 -20.71 -3.67 -35.68
C ALA A 20 -19.58 -4.71 -35.62
N GLY A 21 -19.61 -5.64 -36.58
CA GLY A 21 -18.54 -6.56 -36.84
C GLY A 21 -18.53 -6.90 -38.31
N LEU A 22 -17.43 -6.60 -38.99
CA LEU A 22 -16.59 -7.55 -39.74
C LEU A 22 -15.72 -6.80 -40.76
N LEU A 23 -14.41 -7.05 -40.64
CA LEU A 23 -13.43 -7.38 -41.70
C LEU A 23 -13.36 -6.43 -42.91
N GLY A 24 -12.22 -5.91 -43.34
CA GLY A 24 -10.85 -6.41 -43.27
C GLY A 24 -10.10 -5.97 -44.55
N LEU A 25 -8.82 -6.33 -44.61
CA LEU A 25 -7.88 -6.26 -45.76
C LEU A 25 -7.18 -4.94 -46.09
N ALA A 26 -5.98 -4.78 -45.51
CA ALA A 26 -4.67 -4.73 -46.21
C ALA A 26 -3.59 -4.52 -45.12
N ALA A 27 -2.71 -5.44 -44.72
CA ALA A 27 -1.79 -6.32 -45.44
C ALA A 27 -0.86 -5.57 -46.41
N LEU A 28 0.35 -5.24 -45.93
CA LEU A 28 1.67 -5.05 -46.60
C LEU A 28 2.47 -4.05 -45.74
N LEU A 29 3.55 -4.36 -45.01
CA LEU A 29 4.54 -5.42 -45.00
C LEU A 29 4.90 -5.67 -43.51
N GLY A 30 5.14 -6.88 -43.01
CA GLY A 30 6.00 -7.90 -43.59
C GLY A 30 7.44 -7.70 -43.13
N LEU A 31 7.74 -8.11 -41.88
CA LEU A 31 9.02 -8.71 -41.45
C LEU A 31 8.91 -9.12 -39.96
N LEU A 32 8.75 -10.42 -39.73
CA LEU A 32 8.93 -11.11 -38.45
C LEU A 32 10.14 -12.06 -38.61
N PRO A 33 10.68 -12.69 -37.55
CA PRO A 33 11.66 -12.22 -36.56
C PRO A 33 13.03 -12.94 -36.74
N PRO A 34 13.90 -13.05 -35.71
CA PRO A 34 13.86 -14.32 -35.00
C PRO A 34 13.92 -14.22 -33.47
N LEU A 35 13.42 -15.31 -32.92
CA LEU A 35 13.38 -15.74 -31.52
C LEU A 35 14.77 -15.73 -30.87
N GLY A 36 14.80 -15.35 -29.60
CA GLY A 36 15.91 -15.55 -28.67
C GLY A 36 15.40 -15.39 -27.25
N GLU A 37 15.44 -16.49 -26.50
CA GLU A 37 14.80 -16.71 -25.20
C GLU A 37 15.14 -15.67 -24.11
N GLU A 38 14.07 -15.22 -23.47
CA GLU A 38 13.88 -14.91 -22.05
C GLU A 38 15.07 -14.31 -21.29
N ARG A 39 15.29 -13.01 -21.53
CA ARG A 39 15.93 -12.15 -20.55
C ARG A 39 15.01 -12.01 -19.33
N SER A 40 15.58 -12.32 -18.16
CA SER A 40 15.03 -11.96 -16.83
C SER A 40 14.39 -10.58 -16.86
N ALA A 41 13.07 -10.54 -16.69
CA ALA A 41 12.35 -9.30 -16.41
C ALA A 41 12.71 -8.88 -14.98
N ARG A 42 13.85 -8.18 -14.83
CA ARG A 42 14.11 -7.36 -13.65
C ARG A 42 13.02 -6.28 -13.63
N ALA A 43 12.06 -6.46 -12.74
CA ALA A 43 11.13 -5.41 -12.34
C ALA A 43 11.96 -4.24 -11.80
N ILE A 44 12.10 -3.18 -12.59
CA ILE A 44 12.65 -1.91 -12.12
C ILE A 44 11.47 -1.18 -11.47
N VAL A 45 11.29 -1.37 -10.17
CA VAL A 45 10.42 -0.53 -9.36
C VAL A 45 11.11 0.82 -9.24
N ALA A 46 10.72 1.75 -10.10
CA ALA A 46 11.14 3.14 -9.99
C ALA A 46 10.43 3.77 -8.79
N VAL A 47 11.10 3.73 -7.64
CA VAL A 47 10.69 4.47 -6.43
C VAL A 47 10.88 5.96 -6.70
N THR A 48 9.85 6.60 -7.25
CA THR A 48 9.77 8.06 -7.24
C THR A 48 9.23 8.47 -5.88
N ALA A 49 10.16 8.87 -4.99
CA ALA A 49 9.87 9.57 -3.74
C ALA A 49 9.26 10.94 -4.05
N LYS A 50 7.98 10.95 -4.44
CA LYS A 50 7.19 12.17 -4.52
C LYS A 50 6.25 12.14 -3.33
N GLY A 51 6.57 12.95 -2.32
CA GLY A 51 5.83 13.05 -1.07
C GLY A 51 4.32 13.08 -1.32
N ARG A 52 3.66 11.95 -1.05
CA ARG A 52 2.21 11.90 -0.96
C ARG A 52 1.89 12.37 0.45
N GLU A 53 1.34 13.58 0.55
CA GLU A 53 0.60 13.98 1.74
C GLU A 53 -0.54 12.97 1.91
N PHE A 54 -0.42 12.15 2.97
CA PHE A 54 -1.45 11.21 3.35
C PHE A 54 -2.52 12.01 4.10
N GLU A 55 -3.63 12.31 3.42
CA GLU A 55 -4.82 12.84 4.07
C GLU A 55 -5.40 11.71 4.94
N VAL A 56 -5.21 11.83 6.25
CA VAL A 56 -5.78 10.95 7.28
C VAL A 56 -6.80 11.80 8.03
N ASP A 57 -8.02 11.31 8.20
CA ASP A 57 -8.99 11.92 9.11
C ASP A 57 -8.37 12.00 10.51
N GLU A 58 -7.91 13.21 10.86
CA GLU A 58 -7.18 13.53 12.10
C GLU A 58 -8.16 13.56 13.29
N GLU A 59 -8.64 12.39 13.70
CA GLU A 59 -9.28 12.27 15.00
C GLU A 59 -8.21 12.05 16.07
N GLY A 60 -7.57 13.14 16.50
CA GLY A 60 -7.10 13.30 17.87
C GLY A 60 -5.76 12.68 18.29
N SER A 61 -4.78 12.48 17.39
CA SER A 61 -3.46 12.06 17.86
C SER A 61 -2.66 13.24 18.44
N THR A 62 -2.44 13.22 19.76
CA THR A 62 -1.55 14.17 20.43
C THR A 62 -0.08 13.84 20.24
N ALA A 63 0.26 12.68 19.67
CA ALA A 63 1.63 12.20 19.54
C ALA A 63 2.51 13.13 18.70
N ARG A 64 1.94 13.79 17.68
CA ARG A 64 2.67 14.75 16.85
C ARG A 64 3.23 15.96 17.61
N ARG A 65 2.68 16.25 18.80
CA ARG A 65 3.13 17.33 19.70
C ARG A 65 4.29 16.89 20.62
N LEU A 66 4.62 15.60 20.65
CA LEU A 66 5.73 15.10 21.44
C LEU A 66 7.07 15.55 20.82
N PRO A 67 8.14 15.66 21.62
CA PRO A 67 9.49 15.83 21.11
C PRO A 67 9.87 14.74 20.09
N ALA A 68 10.74 15.05 19.14
CA ALA A 68 11.12 14.15 18.05
C ALA A 68 11.48 12.73 18.51
N ARG A 69 12.32 12.59 19.53
CA ARG A 69 12.72 11.28 20.08
C ARG A 69 11.57 10.51 20.71
N ASP A 70 10.68 11.22 21.40
CA ASP A 70 9.49 10.61 22.00
C ASP A 70 8.51 10.14 20.92
N ARG A 71 8.43 10.85 19.78
CA ARG A 71 7.68 10.40 18.60
C ARG A 71 8.28 9.14 18.00
N VAL A 72 9.60 9.06 17.85
CA VAL A 72 10.28 7.83 17.38
C VAL A 72 9.94 6.65 18.29
N ALA A 73 10.10 6.83 19.61
CA ALA A 73 9.81 5.78 20.58
C ALA A 73 8.32 5.40 20.65
N HIS A 74 7.43 6.37 20.46
CA HIS A 74 6.00 6.13 20.37
C HIS A 74 5.67 5.34 19.11
N ALA A 75 6.14 5.78 17.95
CA ALA A 75 5.94 5.10 16.67
C ALA A 75 6.42 3.65 16.70
N ARG A 76 7.58 3.38 17.34
CA ARG A 76 8.07 2.02 17.51
C ARG A 76 7.09 1.16 18.30
N ARG A 77 6.58 1.67 19.43
CA ARG A 77 5.61 0.96 20.26
C ARG A 77 4.30 0.73 19.54
N GLU A 78 3.83 1.70 18.76
CA GLU A 78 2.60 1.56 17.98
C GLU A 78 2.77 0.55 16.84
N LEU A 79 3.89 0.54 16.11
CA LEU A 79 4.15 -0.50 15.10
C LEU A 79 4.23 -1.90 15.73
N GLN A 80 4.83 -2.02 16.91
CA GLN A 80 4.84 -3.30 17.65
C GLN A 80 3.44 -3.72 18.06
N ARG A 81 2.60 -2.78 18.52
CA ARG A 81 1.18 -3.09 18.80
C ARG A 81 0.44 -3.55 17.55
N ILE A 82 0.71 -2.94 16.38
CA ILE A 82 0.14 -3.40 15.11
C ILE A 82 0.57 -4.84 14.80
N ASP A 83 1.82 -5.21 15.11
CA ASP A 83 2.32 -6.58 14.95
C ASP A 83 1.63 -7.57 15.91
N ASP A 84 1.45 -7.17 17.18
CA ASP A 84 0.76 -7.97 18.19
C ASP A 84 -0.72 -8.21 17.80
N ASP A 85 -1.38 -7.17 17.27
CA ASP A 85 -2.78 -7.20 16.86
C ASP A 85 -2.98 -7.59 15.38
N TYR A 86 -1.92 -8.02 14.68
CA TYR A 86 -1.90 -8.10 13.21
C TYR A 86 -2.98 -9.04 12.65
N ALA A 87 -3.15 -10.20 13.26
CA ALA A 87 -4.16 -11.18 12.86
C ALA A 87 -5.59 -10.66 13.05
N ASP A 88 -5.83 -9.93 14.14
CA ASP A 88 -7.14 -9.34 14.44
C ASP A 88 -7.48 -8.21 13.47
N LEU A 89 -6.49 -7.39 13.10
CA LEU A 89 -6.65 -6.35 12.07
C LEU A 89 -7.00 -6.98 10.72
N ILE A 90 -6.31 -8.04 10.31
CA ILE A 90 -6.63 -8.77 9.06
C ILE A 90 -8.05 -9.34 9.10
N ALA A 91 -8.46 -9.92 10.24
CA ALA A 91 -9.81 -10.45 10.39
C ALA A 91 -10.89 -9.36 10.34
N ALA A 92 -10.59 -8.16 10.86
CA ALA A 92 -11.51 -7.03 10.90
C ALA A 92 -11.76 -6.44 9.51
N ASP A 93 -10.69 -6.09 8.78
CA ASP A 93 -10.80 -5.47 7.45
C ASP A 93 -9.51 -5.64 6.62
N LYS A 94 -8.90 -6.83 6.68
CA LYS A 94 -7.78 -7.25 5.82
C LYS A 94 -6.63 -6.23 5.78
N GLY A 95 -6.19 -5.85 4.58
CA GLY A 95 -5.14 -4.85 4.38
C GLY A 95 -5.59 -3.45 4.78
N ALA A 96 -6.88 -3.11 4.65
CA ALA A 96 -7.41 -1.80 4.99
C ALA A 96 -7.25 -1.44 6.47
N ALA A 97 -7.55 -2.38 7.37
CA ALA A 97 -7.37 -2.20 8.81
C ALA A 97 -5.91 -1.96 9.18
N VAL A 98 -5.00 -2.80 8.67
CA VAL A 98 -3.54 -2.67 8.88
C VAL A 98 -3.04 -1.33 8.34
N ARG A 99 -3.40 -0.99 7.11
CA ARG A 99 -3.03 0.26 6.45
C ARG A 99 -3.45 1.50 7.25
N LYS A 100 -4.65 1.47 7.81
CA LYS A 100 -5.17 2.56 8.63
C LYS A 100 -4.28 2.83 9.83
N GLN A 101 -3.80 1.78 10.51
CA GLN A 101 -2.92 1.93 11.66
C GLN A 101 -1.51 2.38 11.26
N ILE A 102 -0.94 1.82 10.18
CA ILE A 102 0.37 2.26 9.65
C ILE A 102 0.32 3.75 9.31
N LYS A 103 -0.73 4.22 8.63
CA LYS A 103 -0.90 5.64 8.28
C LYS A 103 -1.00 6.55 9.51
N ARG A 104 -1.62 6.08 10.60
CA ARG A 104 -1.64 6.83 11.87
C ARG A 104 -0.23 6.99 12.41
N VAL A 105 0.57 5.92 12.45
CA VAL A 105 1.97 5.99 12.88
C VAL A 105 2.79 6.95 12.02
N VAL A 106 2.61 6.91 10.69
CA VAL A 106 3.28 7.84 9.76
C VAL A 106 2.87 9.29 10.07
N SER A 107 1.59 9.54 10.33
CA SER A 107 1.10 10.87 10.71
C SER A 107 1.70 11.35 12.04
N ASP A 108 1.79 10.44 13.02
CA ASP A 108 2.34 10.72 14.35
C ASP A 108 3.83 11.04 14.33
N LEU A 109 4.60 10.34 13.49
CA LEU A 109 6.00 10.66 13.23
C LEU A 109 6.17 12.03 12.58
N GLY A 110 5.22 12.42 11.72
CA GLY A 110 5.32 13.60 10.89
C GLY A 110 6.34 13.45 9.75
N PRO A 111 6.67 14.55 9.05
CA PRO A 111 7.61 14.51 7.94
C PRO A 111 9.01 14.06 8.39
N LEU A 112 9.54 12.98 7.82
CA LEU A 112 10.82 12.39 8.24
C LEU A 112 12.01 13.33 8.10
N ASN A 113 12.02 14.19 7.08
CA ASN A 113 13.07 15.22 6.92
C ASN A 113 13.02 16.25 8.06
N GLY A 114 11.80 16.63 8.49
CA GLY A 114 11.63 17.51 9.64
C GLY A 114 12.06 16.82 10.93
N LEU A 115 11.68 15.55 11.09
CA LEU A 115 12.09 14.71 12.22
C LEU A 115 13.63 14.60 12.33
N ALA A 116 14.34 14.43 11.21
CA ALA A 116 15.80 14.36 11.19
C ALA A 116 16.44 15.67 11.69
N VAL A 117 15.94 16.81 11.21
CA VAL A 117 16.42 18.13 11.65
C VAL A 117 16.17 18.32 13.14
N GLU A 118 14.96 18.01 13.62
CA GLU A 118 14.63 18.14 15.05
C GLU A 118 15.50 17.24 15.95
N ILE A 119 15.89 16.05 15.49
CA ILE A 119 16.80 15.15 16.24
C ILE A 119 18.22 15.72 16.29
N MET A 120 18.72 16.27 15.18
CA MET A 120 20.05 16.89 15.11
C MET A 120 20.14 18.15 15.96
N GLU A 121 19.07 18.94 16.00
CA GLU A 121 19.02 20.19 16.77
C GLU A 121 18.83 19.97 18.28
N ASP A 122 18.67 18.73 18.75
CA ASP A 122 18.57 18.43 20.18
C ASP A 122 19.91 18.75 20.89
N PRO A 123 19.95 19.79 21.75
CA PRO A 123 21.20 20.25 22.36
C PRO A 123 21.80 19.24 23.34
N LYS A 124 21.08 18.16 23.66
CA LYS A 124 21.54 17.12 24.57
C LYS A 124 22.43 16.08 23.90
N GLN A 125 22.48 16.03 22.57
CA GLN A 125 23.23 15.01 21.85
C GLN A 125 23.89 15.54 20.58
N ASP A 126 25.10 15.05 20.31
CA ASP A 126 25.84 15.35 19.08
C ASP A 126 25.54 14.23 18.07
N VAL A 127 24.48 14.41 17.27
CA VAL A 127 24.05 13.44 16.26
C VAL A 127 24.61 13.82 14.90
N ASP A 128 25.39 12.91 14.33
CA ASP A 128 25.94 13.02 12.98
C ASP A 128 24.84 12.85 11.91
N MET A 129 24.60 13.90 11.13
CA MET A 129 23.58 13.91 10.07
C MET A 129 23.84 12.82 9.01
N ASP A 130 25.11 12.48 8.73
CA ASP A 130 25.47 11.46 7.75
C ASP A 130 25.03 10.05 8.19
N LYS A 131 24.83 9.85 9.50
CA LYS A 131 24.29 8.60 10.07
C LYS A 131 22.78 8.63 10.21
N LEU A 132 22.20 9.82 10.39
CA LEU A 132 20.77 10.01 10.60
C LEU A 132 19.98 9.88 9.30
N LEU A 133 20.41 10.54 8.22
CA LEU A 133 19.69 10.56 6.94
C LEU A 133 19.44 9.17 6.35
N PRO A 134 20.44 8.25 6.30
CA PRO A 134 20.20 6.91 5.78
C PRO A 134 19.14 6.13 6.57
N LEU A 135 19.05 6.37 7.88
CA LEU A 135 18.04 5.72 8.72
C LEU A 135 16.66 6.31 8.47
N THR A 136 16.52 7.63 8.34
CA THR A 136 15.22 8.24 8.02
C THR A 136 14.74 7.88 6.63
N ASP A 137 15.64 7.78 5.65
CA ASP A 137 15.30 7.32 4.30
C ASP A 137 14.86 5.86 4.28
N SER A 138 15.60 4.99 5.00
CA SER A 138 15.25 3.58 5.15
C SER A 138 13.88 3.42 5.81
N LEU A 139 13.61 4.18 6.87
CA LEU A 139 12.32 4.18 7.57
C LEU A 139 11.18 4.58 6.62
N GLY A 140 11.37 5.65 5.86
CA GLY A 140 10.37 6.12 4.89
C GLY A 140 10.09 5.08 3.81
N SER A 141 11.12 4.42 3.29
CA SER A 141 10.99 3.34 2.32
C SER A 141 10.20 2.15 2.89
N GLN A 142 10.56 1.69 4.09
CA GLN A 142 9.92 0.55 4.75
C GLN A 142 8.44 0.80 5.05
N LEU A 143 8.09 1.97 5.59
CA LEU A 143 6.70 2.35 5.85
C LEU A 143 5.86 2.50 4.57
N SER A 144 6.49 3.01 3.51
CA SER A 144 5.86 3.11 2.18
C SER A 144 5.61 1.72 1.58
N LEU A 145 6.58 0.82 1.65
CA LEU A 145 6.45 -0.57 1.19
C LEU A 145 5.34 -1.29 1.95
N ALA A 146 5.33 -1.22 3.28
CA ALA A 146 4.29 -1.81 4.10
C ALA A 146 2.89 -1.29 3.69
N THR A 147 2.76 0.02 3.46
CA THR A 147 1.51 0.62 2.98
C THR A 147 1.12 0.11 1.59
N ASN A 148 2.06 0.02 0.64
CA ASN A 148 1.76 -0.45 -0.71
C ASN A 148 1.35 -1.92 -0.74
N TRP A 149 2.03 -2.77 0.03
CA TRP A 149 1.66 -4.17 0.17
C TRP A 149 0.24 -4.35 0.74
N THR A 150 -0.17 -3.52 1.71
CA THR A 150 -1.57 -3.55 2.17
C THR A 150 -2.59 -3.08 1.13
N ILE A 151 -2.20 -2.25 0.16
CA ILE A 151 -3.06 -1.85 -0.97
C ILE A 151 -3.19 -3.03 -1.93
N GLU A 152 -2.07 -3.65 -2.30
CA GLU A 152 -2.05 -4.83 -3.17
C GLU A 152 -2.85 -5.98 -2.56
N ALA A 153 -2.70 -6.21 -1.25
CA ALA A 153 -3.49 -7.21 -0.53
C ALA A 153 -5.01 -6.96 -0.63
N ASP A 154 -5.46 -5.70 -0.54
CA ASP A 154 -6.87 -5.35 -0.66
C ASP A 154 -7.38 -5.51 -2.11
N ASP A 155 -6.60 -5.02 -3.09
CA ASP A 155 -6.95 -5.11 -4.52
C ASP A 155 -7.06 -6.57 -4.96
N CYS A 156 -6.17 -7.42 -4.45
CA CYS A 156 -6.09 -8.81 -4.84
C CYS A 156 -6.97 -9.76 -4.02
N TRP A 157 -7.53 -9.32 -2.90
CA TRP A 157 -8.40 -10.17 -2.06
C TRP A 157 -9.62 -10.69 -2.84
N ASN A 158 -10.12 -9.92 -3.81
CA ASN A 158 -11.26 -10.31 -4.65
C ASN A 158 -10.85 -11.12 -5.90
N SER A 159 -9.55 -11.28 -6.16
CA SER A 159 -9.00 -11.91 -7.37
C SER A 159 -8.08 -13.11 -7.09
N SER A 160 -7.98 -13.54 -5.83
CA SER A 160 -7.29 -14.78 -5.36
C SER A 160 -5.78 -14.67 -5.10
N CYS A 161 -5.21 -13.47 -4.86
CA CYS A 161 -3.87 -13.44 -4.24
C CYS A 161 -3.92 -13.78 -2.75
N ASN A 162 -2.82 -14.34 -2.26
CA ASN A 162 -2.73 -15.06 -1.00
C ASN A 162 -2.36 -14.16 0.18
N VAL A 163 -2.17 -14.78 1.34
CA VAL A 163 -1.60 -14.22 2.57
C VAL A 163 -0.22 -13.56 2.37
N GLN A 164 0.43 -13.78 1.23
CA GLN A 164 1.80 -13.35 0.93
C GLN A 164 1.97 -11.82 0.98
N GLU A 165 1.05 -11.04 0.40
CA GLU A 165 1.16 -9.58 0.40
C GLU A 165 1.05 -9.01 1.83
N LEU A 166 0.27 -9.65 2.71
CA LEU A 166 0.19 -9.26 4.12
C LEU A 166 1.45 -9.67 4.89
N ASP A 167 2.06 -10.82 4.57
CA ASP A 167 3.35 -11.21 5.15
C ASP A 167 4.46 -10.21 4.75
N GLU A 168 4.52 -9.80 3.48
CA GLU A 168 5.48 -8.79 3.00
C GLU A 168 5.26 -7.41 3.62
N ALA A 169 3.98 -7.04 3.87
CA ALA A 169 3.64 -5.83 4.61
C ALA A 169 4.16 -5.90 6.05
N ARG A 170 3.99 -7.05 6.71
CA ARG A 170 4.46 -7.30 8.07
C ARG A 170 5.99 -7.25 8.15
N ASP A 171 6.69 -7.91 7.23
CA ASP A 171 8.16 -7.91 7.20
C ASP A 171 8.72 -6.50 7.00
N SER A 172 8.13 -5.72 6.09
CA SER A 172 8.48 -4.31 5.89
C SER A 172 8.27 -3.47 7.16
N MET A 173 7.21 -3.76 7.93
CA MET A 173 6.92 -3.09 9.20
C MET A 173 7.91 -3.47 10.31
N LEU A 174 8.29 -4.74 10.40
CA LEU A 174 9.29 -5.20 11.37
C LEU A 174 10.67 -4.59 11.09
N GLU A 175 11.02 -4.43 9.82
CA GLU A 175 12.22 -3.69 9.41
C GLU A 175 12.13 -2.20 9.78
N ALA A 176 10.95 -1.57 9.67
CA ALA A 176 10.72 -0.20 10.17
C ALA A 176 10.89 -0.10 11.69
N VAL A 177 10.40 -1.07 12.46
CA VAL A 177 10.61 -1.16 13.92
C VAL A 177 12.11 -1.23 14.23
N TYR A 178 12.86 -2.05 13.50
CA TYR A 178 14.30 -2.15 13.69
C TYR A 178 15.03 -0.83 13.38
N THR A 179 14.62 -0.13 12.33
CA THR A 179 15.16 1.22 12.01
C THR A 179 14.84 2.23 13.10
N LEU A 180 13.62 2.24 13.66
CA LEU A 180 13.24 3.09 14.78
C LEU A 180 14.08 2.79 16.03
N MET A 181 14.35 1.50 16.33
CA MET A 181 15.25 1.12 17.43
C MET A 181 16.68 1.65 17.25
N LYS A 182 17.17 1.79 16.02
CA LYS A 182 18.48 2.41 15.76
C LYS A 182 18.42 3.92 15.99
N LEU A 183 17.36 4.58 15.50
CA LEU A 183 17.15 6.02 15.71
C LEU A 183 17.04 6.39 17.20
N GLU A 184 16.41 5.54 18.02
CA GLU A 184 16.35 5.74 19.48
C GLU A 184 17.72 5.69 20.18
N ARG A 185 18.71 5.04 19.55
CA ARG A 185 20.05 4.79 20.12
C ARG A 185 21.14 5.74 19.63
N LEU A 186 20.85 6.55 18.59
CA LEU A 186 21.72 7.63 18.17
C LEU A 186 21.80 8.69 19.26
#